data_AF-A0A432IID4-F1
#
_entry.id   AF-A0A432IID4-F1
#
_cell.length_a   1.000
_cell.length_b   1.000
_cell.length_c   1.000
_cell.angle_alpha   90.00
_cell.angle_beta   90.00
_cell.angle_gamma   90.00
#
_symmetry.space_group_name_H-M   'P 1'
#
loop_
_entity.id
_entity.type
_entity.pdbx_description
1 polymer ?
#
loop_
_entity_poly.entity_id
_entity_poly.type
_entity_poly.pdbx_seq_one_letter_code
_entity_poly.pdbx_strand_id
1 'polypeptide(L)' 'MREHKNIMIQGTASSVGKSLITTALCRLIYQKGYKVCPFKSQNMSLNSYITENGFEMGRAQVVQAEASGIKPKVYM' A
#
# COMPACT_ATOMS: atom_id res chain seq x y z
N MET A 1 -16.70 17.46 -0.71
CA MET A 1 -15.63 16.44 -0.77
C MET A 1 -15.17 16.16 0.64
N ARG A 2 -14.98 14.89 1.04
CA ARG A 2 -14.41 14.59 2.37
C ARG A 2 -12.92 14.93 2.33
N GLU A 3 -12.43 15.62 3.35
CA GLU A 3 -11.03 16.01 3.44
C GLU A 3 -10.20 14.79 3.86
N HIS A 4 -9.30 14.35 2.98
CA HIS A 4 -8.41 13.22 3.22
C HIS A 4 -6.97 13.73 3.32
N LYS A 5 -6.24 13.30 4.35
CA LYS A 5 -4.81 13.58 4.47
C LYS A 5 -4.04 12.58 3.62
N ASN A 6 -3.34 13.06 2.60
CA ASN A 6 -2.51 12.25 1.72
C ASN A 6 -1.05 12.37 2.14
N ILE A 7 -0.35 11.24 2.27
CA ILE A 7 1.07 11.19 2.61
C ILE A 7 1.79 10.40 1.53
N MET A 8 2.75 11.04 0.85
CA MET A 8 3.58 10.38 -0.16
C MET A 8 4.93 9.97 0.46
N ILE A 9 5.29 8.70 0.29
CA ILE A 9 6.59 8.18 0.75
C ILE A 9 7.56 8.14 -0.43
N GLN A 10 8.58 8.99 -0.36
CA GLN A 10 9.58 9.19 -1.41
C GLN A 10 10.94 8.62 -0.99
N GLY A 11 11.83 8.38 -1.95
CA GLY A 11 13.21 7.96 -1.69
C GLY A 11 14.09 8.14 -2.92
N THR A 12 15.39 8.25 -2.72
CA THR A 12 16.37 8.65 -3.74
C THR A 12 16.79 7.53 -4.69
N ALA A 13 16.48 6.27 -4.36
CA ALA A 13 16.75 5.12 -5.22
C ALA A 13 15.69 4.02 -5.05
N SER A 14 15.75 3.01 -5.91
CA SER A 14 15.02 1.75 -5.74
C SER A 14 15.55 0.96 -4.54
N SER A 15 14.70 0.11 -3.95
CA SER A 15 15.09 -0.78 -2.83
C SER A 15 15.56 -0.12 -1.52
N VAL A 16 15.51 1.21 -1.39
CA VAL A 16 15.84 1.95 -0.14
C VAL A 16 14.79 1.81 1.00
N GLY A 17 13.95 0.78 0.97
CA GLY A 17 12.99 0.50 2.06
C GLY A 17 11.66 1.27 2.01
N LYS A 18 11.37 2.06 0.96
CA LYS A 18 10.11 2.82 0.81
C LYS A 18 8.86 1.97 1.10
N SER A 19 8.74 0.81 0.46
CA SER A 19 7.57 -0.06 0.62
C SER A 19 7.42 -0.58 2.05
N LEU A 20 8.53 -0.92 2.72
CA LEU A 20 8.52 -1.40 4.11
C LEU A 20 8.08 -0.28 5.07
N ILE A 21 8.59 0.93 4.89
CA ILE A 21 8.19 2.10 5.68
C ILE A 21 6.70 2.40 5.47
N THR A 22 6.22 2.37 4.23
CA THR A 22 4.78 2.53 3.93
C THR A 22 3.94 1.47 4.65
N THR A 23 4.34 0.21 4.63
CA THR A 23 3.65 -0.88 5.35
C THR A 23 3.62 -0.61 6.85
N ALA A 24 4.74 -0.22 7.45
CA ALA A 24 4.84 0.07 8.88
C ALA A 24 3.93 1.24 9.28
N LEU A 25 3.91 2.32 8.48
CA LEU A 25 3.03 3.47 8.71
C LEU A 25 1.55 3.07 8.58
N CYS A 26 1.19 2.26 7.59
CA CYS A 26 -0.16 1.73 7.45
C CYS A 26 -0.59 0.98 8.71
N ARG A 27 0.25 0.05 9.21
CA ARG A 27 -0.06 -0.70 10.43
C ARG A 27 -0.17 0.20 11.65
N LEU A 28 0.76 1.15 11.83
CA LEU A 28 0.75 2.08 12.96
C LEU A 28 -0.52 2.95 12.98
N ILE A 29 -0.88 3.53 11.83
CA ILE A 29 -2.07 4.41 11.70
C ILE A 29 -3.35 3.59 11.96
N TYR A 30 -3.43 2.38 11.41
CA TYR A 30 -4.54 1.46 11.66
C TYR A 30 -4.67 1.11 13.15
N GLN A 31 -3.56 0.76 13.81
CA GLN A 31 -3.54 0.44 15.26
C GLN A 31 -3.91 1.63 16.14
N LYS A 32 -3.70 2.86 15.67
CA LYS A 32 -4.16 4.09 16.35
C LYS A 32 -5.67 4.37 16.16
N GLY A 33 -6.41 3.47 15.49
CA GLY A 33 -7.85 3.60 15.29
C GLY A 33 -8.25 4.49 14.10
N TYR A 34 -7.29 4.92 13.28
CA TYR A 34 -7.57 5.70 12.08
C TYR A 34 -7.79 4.80 10.86
N LYS A 35 -8.57 5.30 9.90
CA LYS A 35 -8.69 4.69 8.57
C LYS A 35 -7.49 5.10 7.72
N VAL A 36 -6.82 4.13 7.12
CA VAL A 36 -5.72 4.32 6.19
C VAL A 36 -5.90 3.39 5.00
N CYS A 37 -5.51 3.84 3.82
CA CYS A 37 -5.47 3.04 2.60
C CYS A 37 -4.14 3.32 1.90
N PRO A 38 -3.40 2.29 1.47
CA PRO A 38 -2.23 2.50 0.65
C PRO A 38 -2.66 2.92 -0.75
N PHE A 39 -1.80 3.68 -1.42
CA PHE A 39 -1.92 3.93 -2.85
C PHE A 39 -0.56 3.79 -3.54
N LYS A 40 -0.53 3.17 -4.73
CA LYS A 40 0.67 3.11 -5.56
C LYS A 40 0.35 3.47 -7.01
N SER A 41 0.82 4.64 -7.43
CA SER A 41 0.55 5.19 -8.78
C SER A 41 1.03 4.30 -9.92
N GLN A 42 2.13 3.58 -9.73
CA GLN A 42 2.68 2.68 -10.76
C GLN A 42 3.35 1.48 -10.10
N ASN A 43 3.00 0.29 -10.58
CA ASN A 43 3.73 -0.94 -10.27
C ASN A 43 4.60 -1.35 -11.46
N MET A 44 5.93 -1.35 -11.26
CA MET A 44 6.92 -1.84 -12.24
C MET A 44 7.57 -3.15 -11.79
N SER A 45 7.06 -3.76 -10.71
CA SER A 45 7.59 -5.02 -10.19
C SER A 45 6.96 -6.21 -10.90
N LEU A 46 7.81 -7.16 -11.31
CA LEU A 46 7.41 -8.48 -11.79
C LEU A 46 6.92 -9.40 -10.66
N ASN A 47 7.01 -8.96 -9.40
CA ASN A 47 6.53 -9.71 -8.24
C ASN A 47 5.04 -9.40 -7.99
N SER A 48 4.18 -10.02 -8.79
CA SER A 48 2.73 -9.82 -8.74
C SER A 48 2.02 -10.81 -7.80
N TYR A 49 0.82 -10.43 -7.40
CA TYR A 49 -0.14 -11.20 -6.64
C TYR A 49 -1.46 -11.19 -7.40
N ILE A 50 -2.09 -12.35 -7.49
CA ILE A 50 -3.40 -12.52 -8.11
C ILE A 50 -4.46 -12.30 -7.04
N THR A 51 -5.29 -11.28 -7.23
CA THR A 51 -6.42 -10.95 -6.34
C THR A 51 -7.53 -12.00 -6.42
N GLU A 52 -8.47 -11.97 -5.46
CA GLU A 52 -9.66 -12.85 -5.46
C GLU A 52 -10.45 -12.80 -6.78
N ASN A 53 -10.38 -11.67 -7.50
CA ASN A 53 -11.07 -11.46 -8.77
C ASN A 53 -10.21 -11.79 -10.01
N GLY A 54 -9.03 -12.39 -9.83
CA GLY A 54 -8.14 -12.78 -10.93
C GLY A 54 -7.27 -11.66 -11.52
N PHE A 55 -7.37 -10.42 -11.01
CA PHE A 55 -6.51 -9.32 -11.44
C PHE A 55 -5.14 -9.34 -10.74
N GLU A 56 -4.13 -8.74 -11.36
CA GLU A 56 -2.78 -8.65 -10.81
C GLU A 56 -2.49 -7.31 -10.11
N MET A 57 -1.75 -7.37 -9.00
CA MET A 57 -1.17 -6.21 -8.31
C MET A 57 0.17 -6.54 -7.67
N GLY A 58 0.97 -5.54 -7.29
CA GLY A 58 2.29 -5.79 -6.70
C GLY A 58 2.21 -6.38 -5.28
N ARG A 59 3.01 -7.40 -4.98
CA ARG A 59 3.08 -8.02 -3.63
C ARG A 59 3.32 -7.01 -2.50
N ALA A 60 4.15 -5.99 -2.74
CA ALA A 60 4.39 -4.94 -1.75
C ALA A 60 3.10 -4.19 -1.37
N GLN A 61 2.21 -3.96 -2.34
CA GLN A 61 0.95 -3.26 -2.14
C GLN A 61 -0.08 -4.13 -1.42
N VAL A 62 -0.05 -5.45 -1.66
CA VAL A 62 -0.87 -6.43 -0.92
C VAL A 62 -0.55 -6.36 0.57
N VAL A 63 0.73 -6.45 0.93
CA VAL A 63 1.16 -6.39 2.33
C VAL A 63 0.78 -5.04 2.97
N GLN A 64 0.81 -3.94 2.22
CA GLN A 64 0.35 -2.63 2.69
C GLN A 64 -1.16 -2.59 2.94
N ALA A 65 -1.97 -3.26 2.11
CA ALA A 65 -3.41 -3.37 2.30
C ALA A 65 -3.74 -4.18 3.55
N GLU A 66 -3.06 -5.31 3.74
CA GLU A 66 -3.17 -6.15 4.95
C GLU A 66 -2.74 -5.38 6.22
N ALA A 67 -1.66 -4.59 6.12
CA ALA A 67 -1.22 -3.69 7.19
C ALA A 67 -2.26 -2.63 7.54
N SER A 68 -3.05 -2.20 6.56
CA SER A 68 -4.17 -1.26 6.72
C SER A 68 -5.48 -1.92 7.18
N GLY A 69 -5.50 -3.24 7.38
CA GLY A 69 -6.71 -3.98 7.79
C GLY A 69 -7.79 -4.06 6.70
N ILE A 70 -7.42 -3.95 5.43
CA ILE A 70 -8.35 -3.99 4.30
C ILE A 70 -7.93 -5.05 3.28
N LYS A 71 -8.90 -5.59 2.54
CA LYS A 71 -8.61 -6.55 1.46
C LYS A 71 -7.84 -5.88 0.32
N PRO A 72 -6.82 -6.53 -0.27
CA PRO A 72 -6.11 -6.02 -1.45
C PRO A 72 -7.05 -5.78 -2.63
N LYS A 73 -6.91 -4.63 -3.30
CA LYS A 73 -7.67 -4.30 -4.51
C LYS A 73 -6.75 -3.61 -5.52
N VAL A 74 -6.91 -3.94 -6.79
CA VAL A 74 -5.99 -3.51 -7.87
C VAL A 74 -6.01 -2.03 -8.20
N TYR A 75 -7.06 -1.31 -7.78
CA TYR A 75 -7.15 0.14 -7.93
C TYR A 75 -6.50 0.92 -6.78
N MET A 76 -6.02 0.20 -5.75
CA MET A 76 -5.10 0.80 -4.80
C MET A 76 -3.84 1.22 -5.53
#